data_AF-A0AAW4NTM7-F1
#
_entry.id   AF-A0AAW4NTM7-F1
#
_cell.length_a   1.000
_cell.length_b   1.000
_cell.length_c   1.000
_cell.angle_alpha   90.00
_cell.angle_beta   90.00
_cell.angle_gamma   90.00
#
_symmetry.space_group_name_H-M   'P 1'
#
loop_
_entity.id
_entity.type
_entity.pdbx_description
1 polymer ?
#
loop_
_entity_poly.entity_id
_entity_poly.type
_entity_poly.pdbx_seq_one_letter_code
_entity_poly.pdbx_strand_id
1 'polypeptide(L)'
;MKYKQISLDLIREAIKISGMTERQFMREYYGGTGTHADLKSFFSTKMGAEKICKMCNILQVPIQSLFEIENEEQDNIPQSQGNINDVKSIVVEQATLELKSEIKALNMLLEEKNERIKHLQQMNEMLLGIVKVGGNQ
;
A
#
# COMPACT_ATOMS: atom_id res chain seq x y z
N MET A 1 -0.77 -26.39 -5.89
CA MET A 1 -1.66 -25.22 -6.04
C MET A 1 -1.68 -24.81 -7.49
N LYS A 2 -2.81 -25.01 -8.17
CA LYS A 2 -3.01 -24.53 -9.55
C LYS A 2 -3.88 -23.30 -9.47
N TYR A 3 -3.38 -22.16 -9.95
CA TYR A 3 -4.17 -20.94 -10.09
C TYR A 3 -5.04 -21.11 -11.33
N LYS A 4 -6.36 -21.18 -11.15
CA LYS A 4 -7.25 -21.58 -12.24
C LYS A 4 -7.63 -20.41 -13.13
N GLN A 5 -7.96 -19.27 -12.53
CA GLN A 5 -8.47 -18.12 -13.28
C GLN A 5 -8.53 -16.86 -12.41
N ILE A 6 -8.46 -15.71 -13.07
CA ILE A 6 -8.92 -14.44 -12.49
C ILE A 6 -10.42 -14.36 -12.79
N SER A 7 -11.24 -14.07 -11.79
CA SER A 7 -12.67 -13.81 -11.96
C SER A 7 -13.01 -12.34 -11.71
N LEU A 8 -14.09 -11.90 -12.34
CA LEU A 8 -14.56 -10.52 -12.21
C LEU A 8 -15.00 -10.21 -10.77
N ASP A 9 -15.53 -11.20 -10.05
CA ASP A 9 -15.96 -11.03 -8.66
C ASP A 9 -14.76 -10.88 -7.71
N LEU A 10 -13.66 -11.62 -7.91
CA LEU A 10 -12.43 -11.40 -7.17
C LEU A 10 -11.84 -10.00 -7.38
N ILE A 11 -11.89 -9.48 -8.61
CA ILE A 11 -11.44 -8.12 -8.89
C ILE A 11 -12.31 -7.10 -8.16
N ARG A 12 -13.63 -7.31 -8.12
CA ARG A 12 -14.55 -6.44 -7.38
C ARG A 12 -14.29 -6.45 -5.88
N GLU A 13 -14.05 -7.62 -5.32
CA GLU A 13 -13.69 -7.75 -3.91
C GLU A 13 -12.37 -7.05 -3.61
N ALA A 14 -11.35 -7.22 -4.45
CA ALA A 14 -10.07 -6.52 -4.31
C ALA A 14 -10.23 -5.00 -4.38
N ILE A 15 -11.06 -4.48 -5.29
CA ILE A 15 -11.40 -3.05 -5.39
C ILE A 15 -12.12 -2.56 -4.12
N LYS A 16 -13.03 -3.36 -3.58
CA LYS A 16 -13.76 -3.00 -2.35
C LYS A 16 -12.84 -2.98 -1.13
N ILE A 17 -11.94 -3.96 -1.02
CA ILE A 17 -10.95 -4.06 0.07
C ILE A 17 -9.99 -2.86 0.04
N SER A 18 -9.60 -2.40 -1.15
CA SER A 18 -8.74 -1.20 -1.29
C SER A 18 -9.47 0.12 -1.01
N GLY A 19 -10.77 0.08 -0.68
CA GLY A 19 -11.57 1.27 -0.40
C GLY A 19 -11.91 2.11 -1.63
N MET A 20 -11.74 1.55 -2.83
CA MET A 20 -12.03 2.21 -4.09
C MET A 20 -13.40 1.80 -4.64
N THR A 21 -14.02 2.67 -5.43
CA THR A 21 -15.14 2.31 -6.30
C THR A 21 -14.62 1.78 -7.64
N GLU A 22 -15.40 0.95 -8.35
CA GLU A 22 -15.03 0.48 -9.70
C GLU A 22 -14.67 1.65 -10.63
N ARG A 23 -15.43 2.76 -10.54
CA ARG A 23 -15.19 4.00 -11.29
C ARG A 23 -13.85 4.67 -10.94
N GLN A 24 -13.51 4.73 -9.66
CA GLN A 24 -12.22 5.27 -9.22
C GLN A 24 -11.07 4.39 -9.71
N PHE A 25 -11.17 3.07 -9.52
CA PHE A 25 -10.18 2.12 -10.04
C PHE A 25 -9.96 2.29 -11.54
N MET A 26 -11.03 2.35 -12.34
CA MET A 26 -10.92 2.53 -13.79
C MET A 26 -10.31 3.88 -14.16
N ARG A 27 -10.59 4.95 -13.40
CA ARG A 27 -9.95 6.24 -13.63
C ARG A 27 -8.45 6.20 -13.32
N GLU A 28 -8.06 5.58 -12.20
CA GLU A 28 -6.65 5.43 -11.81
C GLU A 28 -5.89 4.54 -12.81
N TYR A 29 -6.51 3.44 -13.26
CA TYR A 29 -5.89 2.50 -14.20
C TYR A 29 -5.54 3.15 -15.54
N TYR A 30 -6.42 4.01 -16.07
CA TYR A 30 -6.21 4.69 -17.35
C TYR A 30 -5.57 6.08 -17.23
N GLY A 31 -5.27 6.55 -16.02
CA GLY A 31 -4.52 7.79 -15.79
C GLY A 31 -5.32 9.09 -15.95
N GLY A 32 -6.64 9.08 -15.68
CA GLY A 32 -7.44 10.32 -15.63
C GLY A 32 -8.56 10.45 -16.67
N THR A 33 -9.29 11.56 -16.59
CA THR A 33 -10.68 11.77 -17.08
C THR A 33 -10.88 11.50 -18.57
N GLY A 34 -11.51 10.37 -18.91
CA GLY A 34 -11.93 10.09 -20.29
C GLY A 34 -12.40 8.66 -20.55
N THR A 35 -12.25 7.74 -19.60
CA THR A 35 -12.66 6.36 -19.81
C THR A 35 -14.15 6.12 -19.52
N HIS A 36 -14.90 5.80 -20.58
CA HIS A 36 -16.22 5.15 -20.52
C HIS A 36 -16.11 3.62 -20.38
N ALA A 37 -14.90 3.11 -20.13
CA ALA A 37 -14.66 1.69 -19.98
C ALA A 37 -15.21 1.24 -18.62
N ASP A 38 -16.14 0.29 -18.66
CA ASP A 38 -16.68 -0.36 -17.47
C ASP A 38 -15.79 -1.52 -17.06
N LEU A 39 -15.83 -1.89 -15.77
CA LEU A 39 -15.05 -3.01 -15.24
C LEU A 39 -15.31 -4.33 -15.99
N LYS A 40 -16.54 -4.53 -16.47
CA LYS A 40 -16.91 -5.68 -17.33
C LYS A 40 -16.19 -5.68 -18.67
N SER A 41 -15.95 -4.52 -19.27
CA SER A 41 -15.23 -4.37 -20.54
C SER A 41 -13.71 -4.47 -20.36
N PHE A 42 -13.23 -4.13 -19.16
CA PHE A 42 -11.84 -4.23 -18.77
C PHE A 42 -11.40 -5.67 -18.51
N PHE A 43 -12.27 -6.45 -17.87
CA PHE A 43 -12.02 -7.83 -17.54
C PHE A 43 -11.96 -8.72 -18.77
N SER A 44 -10.97 -9.60 -18.79
CA SER A 44 -10.84 -10.66 -19.78
C SER A 44 -10.25 -11.89 -19.10
N THR A 45 -10.72 -13.07 -19.47
CA THR A 45 -10.18 -14.35 -18.97
C THR A 45 -8.69 -14.54 -19.31
N LYS A 46 -8.17 -13.78 -20.27
CA LYS A 46 -6.77 -13.78 -20.70
C LYS A 46 -6.12 -12.42 -20.46
N MET A 47 -6.13 -11.92 -19.22
CA MET A 47 -5.36 -10.72 -18.89
C MET A 47 -3.86 -11.03 -18.97
N GLY A 48 -3.11 -10.23 -19.73
CA GLY A 48 -1.64 -10.30 -19.73
C GLY A 48 -1.07 -9.91 -18.38
N ALA A 49 0.10 -10.47 -18.03
CA ALA A 49 0.77 -10.24 -16.75
C ALA A 49 0.96 -8.74 -16.44
N GLU A 50 1.25 -7.92 -17.44
CA GLU A 50 1.38 -6.46 -17.30
C GLU A 50 0.11 -5.81 -16.74
N LYS A 51 -1.07 -6.18 -17.25
CA LYS A 51 -2.35 -5.65 -16.77
C LYS A 51 -2.61 -6.05 -15.32
N ILE A 52 -2.28 -7.29 -14.97
CA ILE A 52 -2.45 -7.85 -13.62
C ILE A 52 -1.52 -7.12 -12.65
N CYS A 53 -0.25 -6.95 -13.00
CA CYS A 53 0.71 -6.22 -12.17
C CYS A 53 0.28 -4.76 -11.96
N LYS A 54 -0.16 -4.07 -13.02
CA LYS A 54 -0.64 -2.69 -12.90
C LYS A 54 -1.86 -2.59 -11.98
N MET A 55 -2.79 -3.54 -12.09
CA MET A 55 -3.95 -3.62 -11.19
C MET A 55 -3.54 -3.84 -9.74
N CYS A 56 -2.63 -4.78 -9.47
CA CYS A 56 -2.09 -5.03 -8.13
C CYS A 56 -1.44 -3.78 -7.53
N ASN A 57 -0.65 -3.05 -8.33
CA ASN A 57 0.01 -1.82 -7.89
C ASN A 57 -0.99 -0.71 -7.54
N ILE A 58 -2.09 -0.58 -8.28
CA ILE A 58 -3.14 0.41 -7.97
C ILE A 58 -3.92 0.02 -6.72
N LEU A 59 -4.26 -1.26 -6.60
CA LEU A 59 -5.05 -1.78 -5.49
C LEU A 59 -4.23 -2.05 -4.23
N GLN A 60 -2.89 -2.01 -4.33
CA GLN A 60 -1.95 -2.35 -3.25
C GLN A 60 -2.22 -3.74 -2.67
N VAL A 61 -2.59 -4.70 -3.54
CA VAL A 61 -2.85 -6.10 -3.17
C VAL A 61 -1.79 -7.03 -3.76
N PRO A 62 -1.43 -8.12 -3.06
CA PRO A 62 -0.52 -9.10 -3.61
C PRO A 62 -1.17 -9.84 -4.79
N ILE A 63 -0.37 -10.17 -5.81
CA ILE A 63 -0.84 -10.80 -7.06
C ILE A 63 -1.67 -12.07 -6.79
N GLN A 64 -1.29 -12.83 -5.77
CA GLN A 64 -1.97 -14.06 -5.37
C GLN A 64 -3.44 -13.84 -4.99
N SER A 65 -3.79 -12.66 -4.46
CA SER A 65 -5.17 -12.31 -4.09
C SER A 65 -6.13 -12.19 -5.27
N LEU A 66 -5.61 -12.12 -6.51
CA LEU A 66 -6.43 -12.02 -7.72
C LEU A 66 -6.73 -13.36 -8.38
N PHE A 67 -6.22 -14.47 -7.86
CA PHE A 67 -6.40 -15.79 -8.44
C PHE A 67 -7.23 -16.70 -7.55
N GLU A 68 -8.14 -17.45 -8.17
CA GLU A 68 -8.87 -18.52 -7.50
C GLU A 68 -7.91 -19.69 -7.20
N ILE A 69 -7.92 -20.12 -5.93
CA ILE A 69 -7.25 -21.33 -5.49
C ILE A 69 -8.30 -22.45 -5.52
N GLU A 70 -8.08 -23.47 -6.34
CA GLU A 70 -8.86 -24.71 -6.23
C GLU A 70 -8.51 -25.39 -4.90
N ASN A 71 -9.44 -25.36 -3.95
CA ASN A 71 -9.51 -26.39 -2.93
C ASN A 71 -10.34 -27.52 -3.56
N GLU A 72 -9.68 -28.55 -4.08
CA GLU A 72 -10.38 -29.79 -4.39
C GLU A 72 -10.96 -30.32 -3.07
N GLU A 73 -12.29 -30.31 -2.94
CA GLU A 73 -12.97 -30.84 -1.76
C GLU A 73 -12.76 -32.35 -1.68
N GLN A 74 -11.85 -32.78 -0.80
CA GLN A 74 -11.93 -34.05 -0.08
C GLN A 74 -11.23 -33.92 1.29
N ASP A 75 -12.06 -33.83 2.35
CA ASP A 75 -11.97 -34.60 3.60
C ASP A 75 -10.58 -35.03 4.10
N ASN A 76 -9.65 -34.08 4.19
CA ASN A 76 -8.54 -34.14 5.13
C ASN A 76 -8.23 -32.71 5.54
N ILE A 77 -9.15 -32.11 6.29
CA ILE A 77 -8.72 -31.15 7.30
C ILE A 77 -7.88 -32.00 8.26
N PRO A 78 -6.54 -31.87 8.36
CA PRO A 78 -5.99 -32.13 9.66
C PRO A 78 -6.64 -31.04 10.50
N GLN A 79 -7.64 -31.42 11.30
CA GLN A 79 -7.99 -30.65 12.47
C GLN A 79 -6.69 -30.62 13.28
N SER A 80 -5.82 -29.66 13.01
CA SER A 80 -4.91 -29.17 14.01
C SER A 80 -5.80 -28.45 15.02
N GLN A 81 -6.47 -29.25 15.84
CA GLN A 81 -6.52 -28.99 17.27
C GLN A 81 -5.07 -29.02 17.77
N GLY A 82 -4.30 -28.03 17.34
CA GLY A 82 -3.05 -27.61 17.93
C GLY A 82 -3.41 -26.38 18.72
N ASN A 83 -3.70 -26.58 20.00
CA ASN A 83 -3.60 -25.53 20.99
C ASN A 83 -2.24 -24.85 20.74
N ILE A 84 -2.23 -23.58 20.32
CA ILE A 84 -1.03 -22.77 20.00
C ILE A 84 -0.46 -23.03 18.57
N ASN A 85 -1.13 -22.50 17.54
CA ASN A 85 -0.44 -22.14 16.29
C ASN A 85 0.37 -20.86 16.52
N ASP A 86 1.49 -20.97 17.22
CA ASP A 86 2.57 -19.97 17.18
C ASP A 86 3.29 -20.16 15.84
N VAL A 87 2.57 -19.91 14.74
CA VAL A 87 3.20 -19.76 13.42
C VAL A 87 3.90 -18.41 13.47
N LYS A 88 5.07 -18.38 14.11
CA LYS A 88 6.11 -17.38 13.89
C LYS A 88 6.52 -17.49 12.43
N SER A 89 5.69 -16.93 11.57
CA SER A 89 5.98 -16.82 10.15
C SER A 89 7.18 -15.90 10.06
N ILE A 90 8.36 -16.49 9.80
CA ILE A 90 9.63 -15.76 9.62
C ILE A 90 9.45 -14.59 8.64
N VAL A 91 8.58 -14.77 7.64
CA VAL A 91 8.19 -13.72 6.68
C VAL A 91 7.46 -12.56 7.34
N VAL A 92 6.51 -12.82 8.26
CA VAL A 92 5.79 -11.79 9.00
C VAL A 92 6.72 -11.10 10.02
N GLU A 93 7.57 -11.86 10.69
CA GLU A 93 8.57 -11.30 11.63
C GLU A 93 9.57 -10.40 10.90
N GLN A 94 10.05 -10.81 9.73
CA GLN A 94 10.96 -10.02 8.90
C GLN A 94 10.29 -8.75 8.39
N ALA A 95 9.08 -8.84 7.82
CA ALA A 95 8.32 -7.66 7.40
C ALA A 95 8.06 -6.69 8.57
N THR A 96 7.77 -7.23 9.75
CA THR A 96 7.58 -6.42 10.97
C THR A 96 8.86 -5.73 11.41
N LEU A 97 10.01 -6.39 11.31
CA LEU A 97 11.32 -5.81 11.63
C LEU A 97 11.71 -4.72 10.63
N GLU A 98 11.49 -4.95 9.35
CA GLU A 98 11.73 -3.97 8.28
C GLU A 98 10.88 -2.70 8.52
N LEU A 99 9.57 -2.86 8.74
CA LEU A 99 8.67 -1.75 9.06
C LEU A 99 9.08 -0.99 10.33
N LYS A 100 9.48 -1.69 11.40
CA LYS A 100 9.97 -1.05 12.63
C LYS A 100 11.26 -0.25 12.38
N SER A 101 12.16 -0.76 11.54
CA SER A 101 13.40 -0.06 11.21
C SER A 101 13.14 1.20 10.37
N GLU A 102 12.18 1.12 9.43
CA GLU A 102 11.74 2.26 8.63
C GLU A 102 11.09 3.35 9.49
N ILE A 103 10.18 2.97 10.40
CA ILE A 103 9.58 3.91 11.35
C ILE A 103 10.65 4.62 12.19
N LYS A 104 11.66 3.89 12.65
CA LYS A 104 12.77 4.47 13.42
C LYS A 104 13.56 5.48 12.58
N ALA A 105 13.90 5.13 11.34
CA ALA A 105 14.62 6.02 10.44
C ALA A 105 13.83 7.31 10.15
N LEU A 106 12.53 7.19 9.91
CA LEU A 106 11.64 8.34 9.68
C LEU A 106 11.54 9.24 10.91
N ASN A 107 11.45 8.68 12.11
CA ASN A 107 11.44 9.47 13.35
C ASN A 107 12.75 10.23 13.57
N MET A 108 13.91 9.61 13.32
CA MET A 108 15.20 10.29 13.42
C MET A 108 15.30 11.45 12.41
N LEU A 109 14.78 11.25 11.19
CA LEU A 109 14.76 12.30 10.17
C LEU A 109 13.84 13.45 10.59
N LEU A 110 12.68 13.16 11.19
CA LEU A 110 11.79 14.18 11.74
C LEU A 110 12.47 14.99 12.86
N GLU A 111 13.18 14.35 13.77
CA GLU A 111 13.93 15.01 14.84
C GLU A 111 14.99 15.98 14.27
N GLU A 112 15.82 15.52 13.32
CA GLU A 112 16.83 16.38 12.67
C GLU A 112 16.19 17.59 11.96
N LYS A 113 15.07 17.39 11.26
CA LYS A 113 14.35 18.48 10.59
C LYS A 113 13.77 19.46 11.60
N ASN A 114 13.22 18.99 12.72
CA ASN A 114 12.69 19.84 13.78
C ASN A 114 13.78 20.68 14.44
N GLU A 115 14.95 20.10 14.73
CA GLU A 115 16.10 20.85 15.25
C GLU A 115 16.57 21.93 14.27
N ARG A 116 16.63 21.60 12.97
CA ARG A 116 17.00 22.56 11.94
C ARG A 116 16.00 23.71 11.82
N ILE A 117 14.70 23.42 11.92
CA ILE A 117 13.64 24.45 11.94
C ILE A 117 13.83 25.37 13.15
N LYS A 118 14.07 24.80 14.34
CA LYS A 118 14.29 25.58 15.56
C LYS A 118 15.52 26.50 15.45
N HIS A 119 16.62 26.00 14.89
CA HIS A 119 17.82 26.80 14.66
C HIS A 119 17.55 27.95 13.66
N LEU A 120 16.83 27.69 12.57
CA LEU A 120 16.45 28.72 11.60
C LEU A 120 15.54 29.79 12.22
N GLN A 121 14.59 29.40 13.08
CA GLN A 121 13.74 30.34 13.81
C GLN A 121 14.56 31.25 14.73
N GLN A 122 15.49 30.68 15.51
CA GLN A 122 16.38 31.44 16.38
C GLN A 122 17.27 32.42 15.60
N MET A 123 17.79 32.00 14.45
CA MET A 123 18.60 32.85 13.59
C MET A 123 17.78 34.01 13.00
N ASN A 124 16.54 33.74 12.57
CA ASN A 124 15.62 34.77 12.10
C ASN A 124 15.28 35.77 13.22
N GLU A 125 15.01 35.31 14.44
CA GLU A 125 14.77 36.19 15.59
C GLU A 125 15.97 37.09 15.90
N MET A 126 17.19 36.53 15.86
CA MET A 126 18.42 37.31 16.02
C MET A 126 18.56 38.37 14.93
N LEU A 127 18.38 38.01 13.65
CA LEU A 127 18.45 38.94 12.53
C LEU A 127 17.41 40.07 12.66
N LEU A 128 16.17 39.72 13.02
CA LEU A 128 15.11 40.70 13.27
C LEU A 128 15.47 41.63 14.44
N GLY A 129 16.10 41.11 15.50
CA GLY A 129 16.62 41.92 16.60
C GLY A 129 17.68 42.92 16.15
N ILE A 130 18.65 42.47 15.36
CA ILE A 130 19.72 43.34 14.81
C ILE A 130 19.13 44.42 13.91
N VAL A 131 18.20 44.08 13.02
CA VAL A 131 17.54 45.05 12.12
C VAL A 131 16.75 46.09 12.92
N LYS A 132 16.05 45.69 13.99
CA LYS A 132 15.33 46.64 14.87
C LYS A 132 16.27 47.59 15.61
N VAL A 133 17.45 47.14 16.00
CA VAL A 133 18.45 47.99 16.67
C VAL A 133 19.16 48.91 15.66
N GLY A 134 19.47 48.43 14.47
CA GLY A 134 20.12 49.20 13.40
C GLY A 134 19.22 50.20 12.67
N GLY A 135 17.89 49.99 12.69
CA GLY A 135 16.91 50.90 12.08
C GLY A 135 16.47 52.09 12.95
N ASN A 136 16.92 52.15 14.20
CA ASN A 136 16.65 53.25 15.14
C ASN A 136 17.81 54.28 15.21
N GLN A 137 18.67 54.33 14.19
CA GLN A 137 19.68 55.37 13.99
C GLN A 137 19.33 56.27 12.80
#